data_AF-A0A162NQA1-F1
#
_entry.id   AF-A0A162NQA1-F1
#
_cell.length_a   1.000
_cell.length_b   1.000
_cell.length_c   1.000
_cell.angle_alpha   90.00
_cell.angle_beta   90.00
_cell.angle_gamma   90.00
#
_symmetry.space_group_name_H-M   'P 1'
#
loop_
_entity.id
_entity.type
_entity.pdbx_description
1 polymer ?
#
loop_
_entity_poly.entity_id
_entity_poly.type
_entity_poly.pdbx_seq_one_letter_code
_entity_poly.pdbx_strand_id
1 'polypeptide(L)'
;MTSWISEIYYFFVEDGLLCKYYELTSVKRRNLRQCQVVVPLSLWKQFLQEYHDSRLSGHIATGRTFLRLQDKYYWPTMLRDVKEYCTSCASCALGRRVHNVKAYLSPLDLATRPFKVLG
;
A
#
# COMPACT_ATOMS: atom_id res chain seq x y z
N MET A 1 -24.43 -1.48 24.94
CA MET A 1 -25.03 -1.85 23.65
C MET A 1 -23.89 -1.95 22.64
N THR A 2 -23.72 -3.09 22.01
CA THR A 2 -22.47 -3.50 21.34
C THR A 2 -22.15 -2.62 20.13
N SER A 3 -20.89 -2.16 20.06
CA SER A 3 -20.28 -1.29 19.02
C SER A 3 -20.51 -1.71 17.56
N TRP A 4 -21.00 -2.93 17.32
CA TRP A 4 -21.16 -3.53 16.00
C TRP A 4 -22.48 -3.13 15.30
N ILE A 5 -23.52 -2.80 16.07
CA ILE A 5 -24.83 -2.45 15.51
C ILE A 5 -24.76 -1.13 14.74
N SER A 6 -23.94 -0.18 15.21
CA SER A 6 -23.71 1.09 14.53
C SER A 6 -23.00 0.95 13.19
N GLU A 7 -22.15 -0.07 13.03
CA GLU A 7 -21.35 -0.24 11.82
C GLU A 7 -22.20 -0.72 10.62
N ILE A 8 -23.25 -1.49 10.89
CA ILE A 8 -24.17 -2.01 9.86
C ILE A 8 -24.90 -0.88 9.13
N TYR A 9 -25.22 0.23 9.80
CA TYR A 9 -25.89 1.38 9.17
C TYR A 9 -25.04 2.09 8.12
N TYR A 10 -23.74 1.80 8.06
CA TYR A 10 -22.89 2.29 6.99
C TYR A 10 -23.01 1.44 5.72
N PHE A 11 -23.65 0.28 5.75
CA PHE A 11 -23.80 -0.60 4.59
C PHE A 11 -25.20 -0.51 3.99
N PHE A 12 -25.27 -0.56 2.66
CA PHE A 12 -26.51 -0.53 1.90
C PHE A 12 -26.33 -1.26 0.57
N VAL A 13 -27.44 -1.59 -0.10
CA VAL A 13 -27.41 -2.22 -1.43
C VAL A 13 -27.88 -1.21 -2.47
N GLU A 14 -27.11 -1.04 -3.53
CA GLU A 14 -27.40 -0.17 -4.67
C GLU A 14 -27.10 -0.94 -5.95
N ASP A 15 -28.09 -1.02 -6.87
CA ASP A 15 -27.99 -1.77 -8.13
C ASP A 15 -27.51 -3.23 -7.99
N GLY A 16 -27.91 -3.89 -6.88
CA GLY A 16 -27.51 -5.27 -6.57
C GLY A 16 -26.10 -5.43 -6.03
N LEU A 17 -25.37 -4.33 -5.79
CA LEU A 17 -24.04 -4.31 -5.18
C LEU A 17 -24.14 -3.89 -3.71
N LEU A 18 -23.37 -4.56 -2.86
CA LEU A 18 -23.19 -4.12 -1.48
C LEU A 18 -22.23 -2.93 -1.46
N CYS A 19 -22.66 -1.83 -0.87
CA CYS A 19 -21.93 -0.59 -0.76
C CYS A 19 -21.74 -0.19 0.71
N LYS A 20 -20.70 0.59 0.99
CA LYS A 20 -20.39 1.16 2.30
C LYS A 20 -20.24 2.68 2.20
N TYR A 21 -20.90 3.41 3.09
CA TYR A 21 -20.66 4.83 3.29
C TYR A 21 -19.26 5.07 3.84
N TYR A 22 -18.52 5.93 3.16
CA TYR A 22 -17.19 6.37 3.55
C TYR A 22 -17.22 7.85 3.93
N GLU A 23 -16.89 8.12 5.19
CA GLU A 23 -16.71 9.49 5.67
C GLU A 23 -15.30 9.96 5.32
N LEU A 24 -15.24 10.93 4.40
CA LEU A 24 -13.98 11.55 4.01
C LEU A 24 -13.39 12.35 5.19
N THR A 25 -12.15 12.04 5.55
CA THR A 25 -11.44 12.74 6.63
C THR A 25 -11.04 14.18 6.23
N SER A 26 -11.01 14.48 4.92
CA SER A 26 -10.61 15.78 4.38
C SER A 26 -11.71 16.83 4.50
N VAL A 27 -11.43 17.92 5.22
CA VAL A 27 -12.36 19.06 5.42
C VAL A 27 -12.87 19.64 4.10
N LYS A 28 -12.06 19.63 3.03
CA LYS A 28 -12.43 20.15 1.70
C LYS A 28 -13.42 19.28 0.92
N ARG A 29 -13.55 17.99 1.26
CA ARG A 29 -14.42 17.03 0.55
C ARG A 29 -15.54 16.45 1.44
N ARG A 30 -15.73 16.98 2.64
CA ARG A 30 -16.75 16.52 3.60
C ARG A 30 -18.19 16.50 3.06
N ASN A 31 -18.49 17.34 2.07
CA ASN A 31 -19.83 17.42 1.47
C ASN A 31 -20.07 16.36 0.38
N LEU A 32 -19.06 15.56 0.01
CA LEU A 32 -19.21 14.44 -0.91
C LEU A 32 -19.42 13.17 -0.08
N ARG A 33 -20.66 12.66 -0.04
CA ARG A 33 -20.89 11.29 0.41
C ARG A 33 -20.29 10.36 -0.62
N GLN A 34 -19.21 9.68 -0.24
CA GLN A 34 -18.57 8.69 -1.10
C GLN A 34 -19.07 7.31 -0.71
N CYS A 35 -19.59 6.57 -1.68
CA CYS A 35 -19.92 5.16 -1.52
C CYS A 35 -18.76 4.31 -2.04
N GLN A 36 -18.43 3.27 -1.30
CA GLN A 36 -17.43 2.27 -1.67
C GLN A 36 -18.15 0.96 -1.97
N VAL A 37 -17.87 0.35 -3.12
CA VAL A 37 -18.36 -1.00 -3.42
C VAL A 37 -17.60 -2.00 -2.56
N VAL A 38 -18.33 -2.86 -1.86
CA VAL A 38 -17.76 -3.91 -1.04
C VAL A 38 -17.27 -5.05 -1.93
N VAL A 39 -15.97 -5.29 -1.89
CA VAL A 39 -15.31 -6.33 -2.68
C VAL A 39 -15.33 -7.64 -1.90
N PRO A 40 -15.81 -8.75 -2.50
CA PRO A 40 -15.70 -10.08 -1.91
C PRO A 40 -14.23 -10.45 -1.62
N LEU A 41 -14.00 -11.15 -0.51
CA LEU A 41 -12.65 -11.59 -0.11
C LEU A 41 -11.98 -12.55 -1.11
N SER A 42 -12.74 -13.13 -2.03
CA SER A 42 -12.20 -13.92 -3.13
C SER A 42 -11.63 -13.09 -4.28
N LEU A 43 -12.01 -11.80 -4.40
CA LEU A 43 -11.74 -10.96 -5.57
C LEU A 43 -10.70 -9.86 -5.32
N TRP A 44 -10.43 -9.46 -4.06
CA TRP A 44 -9.53 -8.33 -3.77
C TRP A 44 -8.14 -8.47 -4.43
N LYS A 45 -7.64 -9.70 -4.57
CA LYS A 45 -6.33 -9.96 -5.19
C LYS A 45 -6.32 -9.63 -6.69
N GLN A 46 -7.42 -9.91 -7.39
CA GLN A 46 -7.57 -9.55 -8.81
C GLN A 46 -7.62 -8.03 -8.98
N PHE A 47 -8.35 -7.33 -8.10
CA PHE A 47 -8.35 -5.87 -8.06
C PHE A 47 -6.94 -5.31 -7.85
N LEU A 48 -6.16 -5.88 -6.92
CA LEU A 48 -4.79 -5.42 -6.72
C LEU A 48 -3.89 -5.67 -7.93
N GLN A 49 -4.02 -6.81 -8.60
CA GLN A 49 -3.29 -7.08 -9.84
C GLN A 49 -3.58 -6.01 -10.90
N GLU A 50 -4.85 -5.68 -11.13
CA GLU A 50 -5.21 -4.66 -12.11
C GLU A 50 -4.71 -3.25 -11.74
N TYR A 51 -4.82 -2.88 -10.46
CA TYR A 51 -4.46 -1.54 -10.00
C TYR A 51 -2.95 -1.33 -9.76
N HIS A 52 -2.21 -2.41 -9.47
CA HIS A 52 -0.79 -2.36 -9.13
C HIS A 52 0.14 -2.87 -10.24
N ASP A 53 -0.30 -3.86 -11.02
CA ASP A 53 0.53 -4.49 -12.07
C ASP A 53 0.21 -3.96 -13.47
N SER A 54 -0.82 -3.09 -13.61
CA SER A 54 -1.08 -2.41 -14.87
C SER A 54 0.15 -1.64 -15.33
N ARG A 55 0.49 -1.74 -16.63
CA ARG A 55 1.63 -1.04 -17.24
C ARG A 55 1.60 0.48 -17.00
N LEU A 56 0.40 1.05 -16.85
CA LEU A 56 0.18 2.48 -16.58
C LEU A 56 0.23 2.83 -15.09
N SER A 57 0.18 1.84 -14.20
CA SER A 57 0.19 2.04 -12.76
C SER A 57 1.58 2.31 -12.20
N GLY A 58 2.66 2.10 -12.97
CA GLY A 58 4.02 2.43 -12.59
C GLY A 58 4.51 1.79 -11.28
N HIS A 59 3.92 0.66 -10.84
CA HIS A 59 4.25 -0.01 -9.58
C HIS A 59 4.32 0.96 -8.39
N ILE A 60 3.29 1.80 -8.32
CA ILE A 60 3.17 2.90 -7.37
C ILE A 60 3.27 2.42 -5.91
N ALA A 61 3.85 3.28 -5.06
CA ALA A 61 4.00 3.04 -3.62
C ALA A 61 2.66 2.64 -2.95
N THR A 62 2.74 1.71 -2.00
CA THR A 62 1.62 1.13 -1.24
C THR A 62 0.54 2.13 -0.86
N GLY A 63 0.92 3.28 -0.28
CA GLY A 63 -0.04 4.27 0.17
C GLY A 63 -0.88 4.87 -0.96
N ARG A 64 -0.30 5.09 -2.14
CA ARG A 64 -1.03 5.59 -3.30
C ARG A 64 -1.93 4.52 -3.92
N THR A 65 -1.51 3.25 -3.94
CA THR A 65 -2.36 2.10 -4.36
C THR A 65 -3.58 2.00 -3.44
N PHE A 66 -3.36 2.07 -2.13
CA PHE A 66 -4.42 2.06 -1.13
C PHE A 66 -5.41 3.22 -1.34
N LEU A 67 -4.93 4.46 -1.45
CA LEU A 67 -5.79 5.64 -1.61
C LEU A 67 -6.65 5.57 -2.88
N ARG A 68 -6.11 5.02 -3.98
CA ARG A 68 -6.88 4.84 -5.22
C ARG A 68 -7.99 3.81 -5.09
N LEU A 69 -7.71 2.70 -4.41
CA LEU A 69 -8.71 1.66 -4.19
C LEU A 69 -9.75 2.14 -3.18
N GLN A 70 -9.33 2.79 -2.09
CA GLN A 70 -10.21 3.31 -1.04
C GLN A 70 -11.19 4.35 -1.60
N ASP A 71 -10.86 5.05 -2.67
CA ASP A 71 -11.80 5.98 -3.32
C ASP A 71 -13.06 5.28 -3.84
N LYS A 72 -13.00 3.99 -4.19
CA LYS A 72 -14.11 3.28 -4.87
C LYS A 72 -14.53 1.96 -4.23
N TYR A 73 -13.65 1.36 -3.44
CA TYR A 73 -13.79 -0.01 -2.96
C TYR A 73 -13.52 -0.11 -1.47
N TYR A 74 -14.09 -1.14 -0.88
CA TYR A 74 -13.87 -1.50 0.51
C TYR A 74 -13.84 -3.02 0.65
N TRP A 75 -12.96 -3.53 1.50
CA TRP A 75 -13.10 -4.87 2.05
C TRP A 75 -12.49 -4.90 3.46
N PRO A 76 -12.90 -5.85 4.30
CA PRO A 76 -12.24 -6.08 5.58
C PRO A 76 -10.76 -6.33 5.34
N THR A 77 -9.88 -5.66 6.08
CA THR A 77 -8.40 -5.81 6.02
C THR A 77 -7.68 -5.21 4.82
N MET A 78 -8.38 -4.41 3.99
CA MET A 78 -7.85 -3.72 2.81
C MET A 78 -6.46 -3.10 2.95
N LEU A 79 -6.19 -2.33 4.00
CA LEU A 79 -4.87 -1.71 4.19
C LEU A 79 -3.75 -2.74 4.37
N ARG A 80 -4.01 -3.80 5.14
CA ARG A 80 -3.06 -4.89 5.38
C ARG A 80 -2.77 -5.62 4.08
N ASP A 81 -3.82 -5.97 3.35
CA ASP A 81 -3.72 -6.79 2.14
C ASP A 81 -3.01 -6.02 1.02
N VAL A 82 -3.31 -4.73 0.85
CA VAL A 82 -2.59 -3.83 -0.09
C VAL A 82 -1.11 -3.74 0.28
N LYS A 83 -0.80 -3.60 1.57
CA LYS A 83 0.59 -3.51 2.04
C LYS A 83 1.36 -4.79 1.71
N GLU A 84 0.81 -5.94 2.08
CA GLU A 84 1.43 -7.24 1.84
C GLU A 84 1.67 -7.50 0.35
N TYR A 85 0.67 -7.21 -0.48
CA TYR A 85 0.78 -7.33 -1.94
C TYR A 85 1.89 -6.44 -2.52
N CYS A 86 1.88 -5.14 -2.22
CA CYS A 86 2.90 -4.23 -2.73
C CYS A 86 4.31 -4.53 -2.17
N THR A 87 4.41 -5.08 -0.95
CA THR A 87 5.71 -5.46 -0.38
C THR A 87 6.30 -6.70 -1.05
N SER A 88 5.47 -7.66 -1.45
CA SER A 88 5.88 -8.90 -2.13
C SER A 88 6.16 -8.72 -3.63
N CYS A 89 5.83 -7.56 -4.20
CA CYS A 89 6.07 -7.26 -5.60
C CYS A 89 7.58 -7.11 -5.92
N ALA A 90 8.08 -7.97 -6.82
CA ALA A 90 9.49 -8.03 -7.20
C ALA A 90 9.97 -6.76 -7.93
N SER A 91 9.16 -6.21 -8.83
CA SER A 91 9.51 -4.97 -9.55
C SER A 91 9.60 -3.77 -8.60
N CYS A 92 8.67 -3.67 -7.63
CA CYS A 92 8.78 -2.69 -6.54
C CYS A 92 10.04 -2.92 -5.69
N ALA A 93 10.39 -4.17 -5.40
CA ALA A 93 11.57 -4.50 -4.62
C ALA A 93 12.87 -4.02 -5.29
N LEU A 94 12.99 -4.20 -6.61
CA LEU A 94 14.13 -3.71 -7.40
C LEU A 94 14.20 -2.18 -7.45
N GLY A 95 13.05 -1.50 -7.52
CA GLY A 95 12.97 -0.04 -7.56
C GLY A 95 13.13 0.65 -6.19
N ARG A 96 13.06 -0.09 -5.08
CA ARG A 96 13.25 0.48 -3.74
C ARG A 96 14.71 0.93 -3.56
N ARG A 97 14.91 2.23 -3.32
CA ARG A 97 16.20 2.73 -2.84
C ARG A 97 16.45 2.13 -1.46
N VAL A 98 17.37 1.17 -1.39
CA VAL A 98 17.93 0.74 -0.12
C VAL A 98 18.75 1.91 0.39
N HIS A 99 18.30 2.53 1.48
CA HIS A 99 19.15 3.40 2.26
C HIS A 99 20.21 2.51 2.90
N ASN A 100 21.28 2.21 2.15
CA ASN A 100 22.45 1.58 2.71
C ASN A 100 22.94 2.53 3.80
N VAL A 101 22.76 2.13 5.06
CA VAL A 101 23.55 2.68 6.14
C VAL A 101 24.98 2.43 5.69
N LYS A 102 25.70 3.51 5.36
CA LYS A 102 27.08 3.39 4.88
C LYS A 102 27.82 2.52 5.88
N ALA A 103 28.29 1.36 5.43
CA ALA A 103 29.09 0.49 6.26
C ALA A 103 30.28 1.32 6.78
N TYR A 104 30.64 1.14 8.05
CA TYR A 104 31.85 1.73 8.57
C TYR A 104 33.01 1.20 7.72
N LEU A 105 33.74 2.10 7.07
CA LEU A 105 34.93 1.72 6.33
C LEU A 105 35.94 1.20 7.37
N SER A 106 36.23 -0.10 7.33
CA SER A 106 37.36 -0.64 8.09
C SER A 106 38.60 0.14 7.67
N PRO A 107 39.36 0.72 8.62
CA PRO A 107 40.62 1.38 8.29
C PRO A 107 41.51 0.38 7.57
N LEU A 108 42.03 0.77 6.41
CA LEU A 108 43.08 -0.01 5.76
C LEU A 108 44.30 0.02 6.68
N ASP A 109 44.92 -1.14 6.90
CA ASP A 109 46.15 -1.21 7.70
C ASP A 109 47.22 -0.34 7.05
N LEU A 110 47.53 0.78 7.71
CA LEU A 110 48.57 1.68 7.26
C LEU A 110 49.91 0.95 7.25
N ALA A 111 50.67 1.12 6.18
CA ALA A 111 52.00 0.55 6.07
C ALA A 111 52.88 1.08 7.21
N THR A 112 53.27 0.18 8.11
CA THR A 112 54.15 0.52 9.25
C THR A 112 55.62 0.66 8.89
N ARG A 113 56.00 0.41 7.62
CA ARG A 113 57.37 0.52 7.11
C ARG A 113 57.37 0.68 5.58
N PRO A 114 58.47 1.20 4.98
CA PRO A 114 58.60 1.36 3.54
C PRO A 114 58.34 0.05 2.77
N PHE A 115 57.67 0.14 1.62
CA PHE A 115 57.38 -0.96 0.68
C PHE A 115 56.49 -2.11 1.19
N LYS A 116 55.82 -1.97 2.34
CA LYS A 116 55.00 -3.05 2.95
C LYS A 116 53.67 -3.32 2.22
N VAL A 117 53.08 -2.30 1.62
CA VAL A 117 51.82 -2.43 0.87
C VAL A 117 52.12 -1.94 -0.54
N LEU A 118 52.39 -2.89 -1.43
CA LEU A 118 52.36 -2.69 -2.87
C LEU A 118 51.15 -3.49 -3.35
N GLY A 119 50.30 -2.84 -4.14
CA GLY A 119 49.07 -3.42 -4.68
C GLY A 119 49.33 -4.53 -5.68
#